data_AF-A0A2A6PW64-F1
#
_entry.id   AF-A0A2A6PW64-F1
#
_cell.length_a   1.000
_cell.length_b   1.000
_cell.length_c   1.000
_cell.angle_alpha   90.00
_cell.angle_beta   90.00
_cell.angle_gamma   90.00
#
_symmetry.space_group_name_H-M   'P 1'
#
loop_
_entity.id
_entity.type
_entity.pdbx_description
1 polymer ?
#
loop_
_entity_poly.entity_id
_entity_poly.type
_entity_poly.pdbx_seq_one_letter_code
_entity_poly.pdbx_strand_id
1 'polypeptide(L)'
;MLFPTTIAGSLPKPEWLAEPNMLWAPWKSQGDELLRAKRDATLIWLKIQEDAGIDILTEGEQARQHFVHGFLEKIEGIDFAHKVEMGIRKDRYKAMVPQVVAPLRLKDRVHAFEARVARTHTKKKLKFTLPGPMTIIDTIADRYYGDRVKMAFAFAELLNEEAKALQADGVDLVQFDEPAFNVYMDEVNDWGIKALERAAQGLTCTTAVHICYGYGIKANTDWKETLGTQWRQYEQIFPAIDASPIQQVAIECRNSKVPLDLLALLKNKIVQAGVIDVASDTVETAEDVVKVIDAVSKFVPKSNIIATTNCGMAPMRREIAEAKLMALGAGAALAREKLG
;
A
#
# COMPACT_ATOMS: atom_id res chain seq x y z
N MET A 1 20.31 3.24 -12.00
CA MET A 1 19.72 4.56 -11.73
C MET A 1 19.54 4.70 -10.23
N LEU A 2 20.00 5.80 -9.63
CA LEU A 2 19.79 6.08 -8.21
C LEU A 2 18.39 6.67 -7.99
N PHE A 3 17.84 6.44 -6.79
CA PHE A 3 16.56 7.01 -6.33
C PHE A 3 15.38 6.85 -7.31
N PRO A 4 15.10 5.63 -7.82
CA PRO A 4 13.89 5.44 -8.62
C PRO A 4 12.65 5.80 -7.82
N THR A 5 11.58 6.16 -8.51
CA THR A 5 10.33 6.64 -7.91
C THR A 5 9.19 5.63 -8.06
N THR A 6 8.33 5.57 -7.05
CA THR A 6 7.05 4.87 -7.07
C THR A 6 6.08 5.55 -6.10
N ILE A 7 4.83 5.13 -6.03
CA ILE A 7 3.88 5.61 -5.00
C ILE A 7 3.36 4.46 -4.17
N ALA A 8 2.83 4.70 -2.98
CA ALA A 8 2.32 3.63 -2.11
C ALA A 8 1.30 2.72 -2.85
N GLY A 9 0.39 3.30 -3.62
CA GLY A 9 -0.59 2.56 -4.43
C GLY A 9 -1.74 3.46 -4.90
N SER A 10 -2.76 3.61 -4.05
CA SER A 10 -4.00 4.32 -4.39
C SER A 10 -3.85 5.79 -4.79
N LEU A 11 -4.64 6.22 -5.78
CA LEU A 11 -4.77 7.60 -6.29
C LEU A 11 -6.25 8.05 -6.28
N PRO A 12 -6.54 9.37 -6.23
CA PRO A 12 -7.91 9.88 -6.25
C PRO A 12 -8.70 9.38 -7.46
N LYS A 13 -9.92 8.90 -7.25
CA LYS A 13 -10.77 8.47 -8.38
C LYS A 13 -11.32 9.70 -9.12
N PRO A 14 -11.45 9.66 -10.45
CA PRO A 14 -12.19 10.69 -11.18
C PRO A 14 -13.63 10.81 -10.63
N GLU A 15 -14.15 12.04 -10.58
CA GLU A 15 -15.46 12.33 -10.00
C GLU A 15 -16.61 11.61 -10.70
N TRP A 16 -16.45 11.23 -11.97
CA TRP A 16 -17.42 10.45 -12.72
C TRP A 16 -17.40 8.95 -12.37
N LEU A 17 -16.36 8.46 -11.70
CA LEU A 17 -16.23 7.05 -11.28
C LEU A 17 -16.76 6.83 -9.86
N ALA A 18 -16.37 7.69 -8.93
CA ALA A 18 -16.75 7.62 -7.52
C ALA A 18 -16.74 9.02 -6.90
N GLU A 19 -17.38 9.17 -5.73
CA GLU A 19 -17.35 10.43 -5.00
C GLU A 19 -15.91 10.78 -4.54
N PRO A 20 -15.43 12.02 -4.76
CA PRO A 20 -14.06 12.41 -4.42
C PRO A 20 -13.86 12.54 -2.90
N ASN A 21 -12.59 12.58 -2.48
CA ASN A 21 -12.15 12.91 -1.13
C ASN A 21 -12.69 11.98 -0.01
N MET A 22 -13.06 10.74 -0.35
CA MET A 22 -13.67 9.80 0.58
C MET A 22 -13.16 8.37 0.37
N LEU A 23 -12.96 7.63 1.46
CA LEU A 23 -12.69 6.20 1.43
C LEU A 23 -14.01 5.42 1.28
N TRP A 24 -13.99 4.27 0.60
CA TRP A 24 -15.17 3.44 0.33
C TRP A 24 -16.29 4.14 -0.48
N ALA A 25 -15.94 5.14 -1.29
CA ALA A 25 -16.92 5.81 -2.14
C ALA A 25 -17.64 4.80 -3.07
N PRO A 26 -18.99 4.85 -3.16
CA PRO A 26 -19.73 3.97 -4.04
C PRO A 26 -19.43 4.28 -5.51
N TRP A 27 -19.58 3.26 -6.36
CA TRP A 27 -19.47 3.45 -7.81
C TRP A 27 -20.65 4.26 -8.34
N LYS A 28 -20.40 5.19 -9.27
CA LYS A 28 -21.45 5.99 -9.92
C LYS A 28 -22.14 5.30 -11.09
N SER A 29 -21.56 4.21 -11.59
CA SER A 29 -22.10 3.41 -12.69
C SER A 29 -22.03 1.91 -12.39
N GLN A 30 -22.64 1.08 -13.25
CA GLN A 30 -22.74 -0.38 -13.09
C GLN A 30 -22.45 -1.10 -14.41
N GLY A 31 -22.28 -2.42 -14.37
CA GLY A 31 -22.09 -3.26 -15.57
C GLY A 31 -20.92 -2.80 -16.46
N ASP A 32 -21.12 -2.85 -17.77
CA ASP A 32 -20.08 -2.51 -18.75
C ASP A 32 -19.65 -1.04 -18.70
N GLU A 33 -20.56 -0.14 -18.29
CA GLU A 33 -20.23 1.27 -18.11
C GLU A 33 -19.21 1.43 -16.98
N LEU A 34 -19.40 0.74 -15.85
CA LEU A 34 -18.44 0.73 -14.76
C LEU A 34 -17.09 0.14 -15.18
N LEU A 35 -17.09 -0.93 -15.99
CA LEU A 35 -15.85 -1.52 -16.48
C LEU A 35 -15.07 -0.54 -17.37
N ARG A 36 -15.75 0.14 -18.30
CA ARG A 36 -15.12 1.20 -19.12
C ARG A 36 -14.61 2.35 -18.26
N ALA A 37 -15.41 2.81 -17.31
CA ALA A 37 -15.05 3.85 -16.36
C ALA A 37 -13.78 3.49 -15.55
N LYS A 38 -13.70 2.27 -14.98
CA LYS A 38 -12.51 1.79 -14.25
C LYS A 38 -11.27 1.73 -15.14
N ARG A 39 -11.43 1.27 -16.39
CA ARG A 39 -10.36 1.27 -17.39
C ARG A 39 -9.86 2.69 -17.63
N ASP A 40 -10.73 3.60 -18.03
CA ASP A 40 -10.36 4.96 -18.41
C ASP A 40 -9.69 5.72 -17.25
N ALA A 41 -10.15 5.50 -16.02
CA ALA A 41 -9.54 6.06 -14.82
C ALA A 41 -8.11 5.53 -14.60
N THR A 42 -7.90 4.23 -14.81
CA THR A 42 -6.57 3.60 -14.75
C THR A 42 -5.62 4.23 -15.77
N LEU A 43 -6.09 4.41 -17.02
CA LEU A 43 -5.31 5.00 -18.11
C LEU A 43 -4.88 6.44 -17.82
N ILE A 44 -5.80 7.25 -17.27
CA ILE A 44 -5.53 8.63 -16.86
C ILE A 44 -4.37 8.66 -15.85
N TRP A 45 -4.42 7.83 -14.82
CA TRP A 45 -3.39 7.84 -13.78
C TRP A 45 -2.07 7.22 -14.23
N LEU A 46 -2.06 6.26 -15.15
CA LEU A 46 -0.82 5.81 -15.77
C LEU A 46 -0.13 6.96 -16.50
N LYS A 47 -0.89 7.73 -17.30
CA LYS A 47 -0.35 8.88 -18.03
C LYS A 47 0.18 9.97 -17.10
N ILE A 48 -0.57 10.32 -16.05
CA ILE A 48 -0.15 11.33 -15.07
C ILE A 48 1.13 10.88 -14.35
N GLN A 49 1.21 9.63 -13.90
CA GLN A 49 2.42 9.11 -13.28
C GLN A 49 3.61 9.13 -14.26
N GLU A 50 3.39 8.80 -15.53
CA GLU A 50 4.44 8.89 -16.57
C GLU A 50 4.93 10.32 -16.77
N ASP A 51 4.03 11.29 -16.86
CA ASP A 51 4.33 12.72 -17.02
C ASP A 51 5.02 13.31 -15.80
N ALA A 52 4.66 12.83 -14.62
CA ALA A 52 5.31 13.17 -13.36
C ALA A 52 6.70 12.56 -13.22
N GLY A 53 7.15 11.71 -14.16
CA GLY A 53 8.46 11.08 -14.09
C GLY A 53 8.55 9.91 -13.12
N ILE A 54 7.41 9.27 -12.78
CA ILE A 54 7.38 8.08 -11.93
C ILE A 54 7.99 6.88 -12.68
N ASP A 55 8.91 6.17 -12.05
CA ASP A 55 9.69 5.08 -12.69
C ASP A 55 8.98 3.71 -12.59
N ILE A 56 8.35 3.44 -11.46
CA ILE A 56 7.59 2.22 -11.17
C ILE A 56 6.13 2.62 -10.95
N LEU A 57 5.31 2.39 -11.96
CA LEU A 57 3.91 2.82 -11.99
C LEU A 57 3.02 1.87 -11.18
N THR A 58 1.84 2.35 -10.81
CA THR A 58 0.75 1.55 -10.26
C THR A 58 -0.54 1.78 -11.08
N GLU A 59 -1.54 0.93 -10.93
CA GLU A 59 -2.88 1.15 -11.49
C GLU A 59 -3.71 2.22 -10.73
N GLY A 60 -3.14 2.85 -9.69
CA GLY A 60 -3.79 3.84 -8.84
C GLY A 60 -4.97 3.32 -8.00
N GLU A 61 -5.15 2.00 -7.87
CA GLU A 61 -6.29 1.34 -7.22
C GLU A 61 -7.65 1.82 -7.73
N GLN A 62 -7.72 2.16 -9.02
CA GLN A 62 -8.90 2.76 -9.64
C GLN A 62 -10.07 1.77 -9.74
N ALA A 63 -9.79 0.48 -9.90
CA ALA A 63 -10.81 -0.56 -10.07
C ALA A 63 -11.38 -1.13 -8.76
N ARG A 64 -10.86 -0.70 -7.59
CA ARG A 64 -11.30 -1.16 -6.27
C ARG A 64 -11.84 -0.02 -5.41
N GLN A 65 -12.88 -0.28 -4.61
CA GLN A 65 -13.45 0.74 -3.71
C GLN A 65 -12.55 1.02 -2.50
N HIS A 66 -11.85 -0.02 -2.03
CA HIS A 66 -10.95 0.03 -0.88
C HIS A 66 -9.87 -1.05 -1.02
N PHE A 67 -8.66 -0.76 -0.54
CA PHE A 67 -7.49 -1.63 -0.71
C PHE A 67 -7.68 -3.02 -0.09
N VAL A 68 -8.41 -3.12 1.04
CA VAL A 68 -8.77 -4.41 1.66
C VAL A 68 -10.03 -5.01 1.04
N HIS A 69 -11.13 -4.24 0.97
CA HIS A 69 -12.43 -4.83 0.65
C HIS A 69 -12.53 -5.22 -0.82
N GLY A 70 -11.81 -4.53 -1.71
CA GLY A 70 -11.73 -4.91 -3.11
C GLY A 70 -11.15 -6.30 -3.32
N PHE A 71 -10.28 -6.77 -2.42
CA PHE A 71 -9.79 -8.15 -2.46
C PHE A 71 -10.86 -9.14 -1.95
N LEU A 72 -11.53 -8.79 -0.85
CA LEU A 72 -12.48 -9.67 -0.18
C LEU A 72 -13.75 -9.97 -1.01
N GLU A 73 -14.19 -9.05 -1.86
CA GLU A 73 -15.44 -9.16 -2.65
C GLU A 73 -15.51 -10.39 -3.58
N LYS A 74 -14.36 -11.01 -3.89
CA LYS A 74 -14.25 -12.16 -4.79
C LYS A 74 -13.92 -13.47 -4.05
N ILE A 75 -14.01 -13.46 -2.72
CA ILE A 75 -13.69 -14.61 -1.87
C ILE A 75 -14.99 -15.26 -1.40
N GLU A 76 -15.11 -16.56 -1.65
CA GLU A 76 -16.18 -17.39 -1.09
C GLU A 76 -15.97 -17.60 0.42
N GLY A 77 -17.08 -17.78 1.15
CA GLY A 77 -17.06 -17.93 2.61
C GLY A 77 -17.12 -16.61 3.39
N ILE A 78 -17.24 -15.47 2.70
CA ILE A 78 -17.45 -14.16 3.30
C ILE A 78 -18.91 -13.69 3.10
N ASP A 79 -19.58 -13.34 4.19
CA ASP A 79 -20.87 -12.67 4.19
C ASP A 79 -20.69 -11.15 4.15
N PHE A 80 -20.97 -10.56 2.99
CA PHE A 80 -20.97 -9.12 2.75
C PHE A 80 -22.31 -8.43 3.04
N ALA A 81 -23.40 -9.19 3.13
CA ALA A 81 -24.75 -8.67 3.34
C ALA A 81 -24.98 -8.34 4.81
N HIS A 82 -24.49 -9.18 5.73
CA HIS A 82 -24.66 -9.00 7.16
C HIS A 82 -23.36 -8.52 7.80
N LYS A 83 -23.06 -7.23 7.64
CA LYS A 83 -21.90 -6.61 8.29
C LYS A 83 -22.12 -6.45 9.80
N VAL A 84 -21.04 -6.50 10.55
CA VAL A 84 -21.03 -6.26 12.01
C VAL A 84 -20.10 -5.09 12.35
N GLU A 85 -20.40 -4.39 13.44
CA GLU A 85 -19.51 -3.37 13.97
C GLU A 85 -18.32 -4.05 14.66
N MET A 86 -17.11 -3.68 14.26
CA MET A 86 -15.86 -4.15 14.86
C MET A 86 -14.89 -2.97 15.01
N GLY A 87 -14.15 -2.92 16.11
CA GLY A 87 -13.01 -2.03 16.22
C GLY A 87 -11.84 -2.54 15.42
N ILE A 88 -11.21 -1.67 14.64
CA ILE A 88 -10.04 -2.01 13.82
C ILE A 88 -8.83 -1.19 14.26
N ARG A 89 -7.62 -1.71 13.98
CA ARG A 89 -6.35 -1.12 14.42
C ARG A 89 -6.31 -0.90 15.93
N LYS A 90 -6.66 -1.94 16.70
CA LYS A 90 -6.76 -1.93 18.18
C LYS A 90 -7.73 -0.85 18.68
N ASP A 91 -8.97 -0.94 18.20
CA ASP A 91 -10.08 -0.03 18.55
C ASP A 91 -9.84 1.46 18.27
N ARG A 92 -8.87 1.79 17.40
CA ARG A 92 -8.63 3.20 17.01
C ARG A 92 -9.87 3.82 16.38
N TYR A 93 -10.63 3.03 15.64
CA TYR A 93 -11.96 3.41 15.14
C TYR A 93 -12.79 2.17 14.85
N LYS A 94 -14.11 2.35 14.81
CA LYS A 94 -15.07 1.30 14.50
C LYS A 94 -15.45 1.33 13.03
N ALA A 95 -15.68 0.16 12.44
CA ALA A 95 -16.14 0.00 11.07
C ALA A 95 -17.16 -1.13 10.95
N MET A 96 -18.06 -1.00 9.97
CA MET A 96 -18.94 -2.11 9.56
C MET A 96 -18.16 -3.05 8.64
N VAL A 97 -17.78 -4.21 9.14
CA VAL A 97 -16.94 -5.19 8.45
C VAL A 97 -17.74 -6.42 8.03
N PRO A 98 -17.39 -7.08 6.91
CA PRO A 98 -17.98 -8.35 6.53
C PRO A 98 -17.59 -9.47 7.53
N GLN A 99 -18.20 -10.64 7.39
CA GLN A 99 -17.98 -11.79 8.29
C GLN A 99 -17.47 -13.01 7.53
N VAL A 100 -16.44 -13.69 8.02
CA VAL A 100 -16.04 -15.03 7.54
C VAL A 100 -16.95 -16.06 8.18
N VAL A 101 -17.75 -16.76 7.37
CA VAL A 101 -18.79 -17.71 7.82
C VAL A 101 -18.57 -19.14 7.31
N ALA A 102 -17.60 -19.37 6.43
CA ALA A 102 -17.26 -20.67 5.88
C ALA A 102 -15.77 -20.71 5.45
N PRO A 103 -15.23 -21.87 5.00
CA PRO A 103 -13.89 -21.94 4.42
C PRO A 103 -13.69 -20.94 3.28
N LEU A 104 -12.52 -20.30 3.26
CA LEU A 104 -12.19 -19.26 2.29
C LEU A 104 -11.64 -19.87 1.00
N ARG A 105 -12.13 -19.40 -0.15
CA ARG A 105 -11.65 -19.79 -1.49
C ARG A 105 -11.78 -18.61 -2.46
N LEU A 106 -10.89 -18.51 -3.43
CA LEU A 106 -11.07 -17.57 -4.53
C LEU A 106 -12.20 -18.06 -5.44
N LYS A 107 -13.24 -17.24 -5.64
CA LYS A 107 -14.30 -17.51 -6.61
C LYS A 107 -13.79 -17.41 -8.04
N ASP A 108 -12.93 -16.42 -8.27
CA ASP A 108 -12.24 -16.11 -9.52
C ASP A 108 -11.05 -15.20 -9.20
N ARG A 109 -10.24 -14.88 -10.20
CA ARG A 109 -9.18 -13.85 -10.14
C ARG A 109 -9.76 -12.51 -9.69
N VAL A 110 -9.16 -11.95 -8.65
CA VAL A 110 -9.72 -10.73 -8.02
C VAL A 110 -9.34 -9.48 -8.80
N HIS A 111 -8.09 -9.41 -9.25
CA HIS A 111 -7.47 -8.20 -9.78
C HIS A 111 -7.03 -8.34 -11.25
N ALA A 112 -7.47 -9.40 -11.94
CA ALA A 112 -7.07 -9.67 -13.32
C ALA A 112 -7.41 -8.54 -14.29
N PHE A 113 -8.56 -7.87 -14.10
CA PHE A 113 -8.99 -6.79 -14.99
C PHE A 113 -8.01 -5.61 -14.96
N GLU A 114 -7.80 -5.00 -13.79
CA GLU A 114 -6.95 -3.82 -13.67
C GLU A 114 -5.47 -4.12 -13.93
N ALA A 115 -4.98 -5.31 -13.54
CA ALA A 115 -3.60 -5.70 -13.82
C ALA A 115 -3.33 -5.80 -15.32
N ARG A 116 -4.23 -6.46 -16.07
CA ARG A 116 -4.10 -6.60 -17.54
C ARG A 116 -4.27 -5.29 -18.27
N VAL A 117 -5.22 -4.45 -17.85
CA VAL A 117 -5.39 -3.10 -18.40
C VAL A 117 -4.10 -2.32 -18.19
N ALA A 118 -3.56 -2.27 -16.97
CA ALA A 118 -2.36 -1.50 -16.70
C ALA A 118 -1.15 -2.02 -17.48
N ARG A 119 -0.93 -3.34 -17.49
CA ARG A 119 0.18 -3.94 -18.23
C ARG A 119 0.11 -3.66 -19.73
N THR A 120 -1.08 -3.67 -20.32
CA THR A 120 -1.28 -3.39 -21.76
C THR A 120 -0.91 -1.94 -22.12
N HIS A 121 -1.08 -1.01 -21.19
CA HIS A 121 -0.98 0.43 -21.45
C HIS A 121 0.34 1.08 -21.02
N THR A 122 1.26 0.34 -20.38
CA THR A 122 2.61 0.84 -20.09
C THR A 122 3.66 -0.23 -20.32
N LYS A 123 4.90 0.18 -20.61
CA LYS A 123 6.09 -0.68 -20.66
C LYS A 123 7.04 -0.46 -19.47
N LYS A 124 6.74 0.51 -18.61
CA LYS A 124 7.50 0.73 -17.37
C LYS A 124 7.29 -0.43 -16.39
N LYS A 125 8.09 -0.48 -15.34
CA LYS A 125 7.88 -1.43 -14.24
C LYS A 125 6.51 -1.17 -13.62
N LEU A 126 5.74 -2.22 -13.41
CA LEU A 126 4.41 -2.16 -12.82
C LEU A 126 4.44 -2.75 -11.42
N LYS A 127 4.05 -1.93 -10.44
CA LYS A 127 3.78 -2.34 -9.07
C LYS A 127 2.29 -2.55 -8.87
N PHE A 128 1.93 -3.60 -8.14
CA PHE A 128 0.56 -3.89 -7.75
C PHE A 128 0.45 -4.12 -6.24
N THR A 129 -0.57 -3.55 -5.61
CA THR A 129 -0.80 -3.65 -4.16
C THR A 129 -1.86 -4.71 -3.83
N LEU A 130 -1.58 -5.48 -2.79
CA LEU A 130 -2.49 -6.42 -2.14
C LEU A 130 -2.52 -6.12 -0.64
N PRO A 131 -3.67 -6.24 0.04
CA PRO A 131 -3.69 -6.14 1.50
C PRO A 131 -2.92 -7.32 2.11
N GLY A 132 -2.15 -7.08 3.18
CA GLY A 132 -1.45 -8.15 3.88
C GLY A 132 -2.36 -8.99 4.80
N PRO A 133 -1.98 -10.24 5.13
CA PRO A 133 -2.81 -11.15 5.92
C PRO A 133 -3.28 -10.58 7.27
N MET A 134 -2.38 -9.92 8.03
CA MET A 134 -2.73 -9.37 9.34
C MET A 134 -3.71 -8.21 9.20
N THR A 135 -3.48 -7.35 8.22
CA THR A 135 -4.35 -6.23 7.91
C THR A 135 -5.75 -6.68 7.48
N ILE A 136 -5.86 -7.77 6.72
CA ILE A 136 -7.15 -8.36 6.35
C ILE A 136 -7.90 -8.81 7.61
N ILE A 137 -7.28 -9.62 8.48
CA ILE A 137 -7.96 -10.18 9.66
C ILE A 137 -8.25 -9.15 10.77
N ASP A 138 -7.66 -7.96 10.67
CA ASP A 138 -8.00 -6.79 11.49
C ASP A 138 -9.16 -5.98 10.89
N THR A 139 -9.66 -6.32 9.70
CA THR A 139 -10.75 -5.61 9.00
C THR A 139 -11.88 -6.54 8.54
N ILE A 140 -11.97 -7.74 9.14
CA ILE A 140 -13.06 -8.71 8.91
C ILE A 140 -13.35 -9.47 10.20
N ALA A 141 -14.62 -9.75 10.48
CA ALA A 141 -15.02 -10.52 11.65
C ALA A 141 -14.94 -12.03 11.39
N ASP A 142 -14.54 -12.81 12.38
CA ASP A 142 -14.46 -14.27 12.29
C ASP A 142 -15.66 -14.95 12.95
N ARG A 143 -16.41 -15.74 12.17
CA ARG A 143 -17.50 -16.60 12.64
C ARG A 143 -17.28 -18.07 12.26
N TYR A 144 -16.10 -18.44 11.78
CA TYR A 144 -15.81 -19.78 11.27
C TYR A 144 -14.53 -20.39 11.85
N TYR A 145 -13.38 -19.70 11.76
CA TYR A 145 -12.08 -20.29 12.11
C TYR A 145 -11.88 -20.40 13.63
N GLY A 146 -12.41 -19.44 14.39
CA GLY A 146 -12.25 -19.38 15.86
C GLY A 146 -10.80 -19.15 16.31
N ASP A 147 -9.91 -18.82 15.37
CA ASP A 147 -8.48 -18.69 15.55
C ASP A 147 -7.96 -17.71 14.51
N ARG A 148 -7.54 -16.53 14.99
CA ARG A 148 -7.04 -15.43 14.15
C ARG A 148 -5.83 -15.84 13.32
N VAL A 149 -4.95 -16.67 13.87
CA VAL A 149 -3.73 -17.11 13.16
C VAL A 149 -4.13 -18.04 12.02
N LYS A 150 -5.02 -19.01 12.26
CA LYS A 150 -5.52 -19.89 11.17
C LYS A 150 -6.21 -19.10 10.06
N MET A 151 -7.04 -18.12 10.43
CA MET A 151 -7.69 -17.24 9.45
C MET A 151 -6.67 -16.41 8.66
N ALA A 152 -5.62 -15.88 9.31
CA ALA A 152 -4.56 -15.13 8.63
C ALA A 152 -3.81 -16.00 7.61
N PHE A 153 -3.47 -17.23 7.97
CA PHE A 153 -2.84 -18.17 7.03
C PHE A 153 -3.78 -18.56 5.89
N ALA A 154 -5.08 -18.75 6.14
CA ALA A 154 -6.05 -18.99 5.08
C ALA A 154 -6.11 -17.82 4.08
N PHE A 155 -6.05 -16.57 4.55
CA PHE A 155 -5.93 -15.42 3.64
C PHE A 155 -4.57 -15.34 2.94
N ALA A 156 -3.47 -15.71 3.61
CA ALA A 156 -2.15 -15.75 3.01
C ALA A 156 -2.08 -16.73 1.83
N GLU A 157 -2.77 -17.87 1.90
CA GLU A 157 -2.92 -18.81 0.80
C GLU A 157 -3.60 -18.16 -0.42
N LEU A 158 -4.76 -17.51 -0.22
CA LEU A 158 -5.49 -16.85 -1.30
C LEU A 158 -4.70 -15.68 -1.90
N LEU A 159 -3.99 -14.91 -1.06
CA LEU A 159 -3.10 -13.85 -1.50
C LEU A 159 -1.95 -14.39 -2.34
N ASN A 160 -1.41 -15.56 -2.01
CA ASN A 160 -0.35 -16.20 -2.79
C ASN A 160 -0.82 -16.62 -4.18
N GLU A 161 -2.03 -17.20 -4.25
CA GLU A 161 -2.67 -17.55 -5.53
C GLU A 161 -2.85 -16.31 -6.41
N GLU A 162 -3.43 -15.22 -5.88
CA GLU A 162 -3.64 -13.99 -6.63
C GLU A 162 -2.31 -13.32 -7.01
N ALA A 163 -1.32 -13.27 -6.11
CA ALA A 163 -0.02 -12.66 -6.37
C ALA A 163 0.76 -13.38 -7.49
N LYS A 164 0.76 -14.72 -7.50
CA LYS A 164 1.38 -15.51 -8.59
C LYS A 164 0.70 -15.23 -9.92
N ALA A 165 -0.61 -15.06 -9.90
CA ALA A 165 -1.39 -14.82 -11.09
C ALA A 165 -1.21 -13.37 -11.61
N LEU A 166 -1.04 -12.39 -10.71
CA LEU A 166 -0.62 -11.02 -11.06
C LEU A 166 0.78 -11.00 -11.69
N GLN A 167 1.73 -11.76 -11.15
CA GLN A 167 3.05 -11.93 -11.76
C GLN A 167 2.94 -12.51 -13.17
N ALA A 168 2.08 -13.53 -13.37
CA ALA A 168 1.85 -14.11 -14.70
C ALA A 168 1.21 -13.11 -15.69
N ASP A 169 0.44 -12.13 -15.20
CA ASP A 169 -0.09 -11.01 -16.00
C ASP A 169 0.97 -9.91 -16.26
N GLY A 170 2.22 -10.08 -15.81
CA GLY A 170 3.35 -9.18 -16.09
C GLY A 170 3.57 -8.06 -15.06
N VAL A 171 3.08 -8.22 -13.83
CA VAL A 171 3.43 -7.36 -12.69
C VAL A 171 4.88 -7.61 -12.27
N ASP A 172 5.66 -6.52 -12.14
CA ASP A 172 7.09 -6.56 -11.84
C ASP A 172 7.37 -6.51 -10.33
N LEU A 173 6.45 -5.94 -9.55
CA LEU A 173 6.55 -5.78 -8.11
C LEU A 173 5.18 -5.99 -7.44
N VAL A 174 5.09 -6.96 -6.52
CA VAL A 174 3.90 -7.16 -5.67
C VAL A 174 4.18 -6.60 -4.28
N GLN A 175 3.37 -5.63 -3.85
CA GLN A 175 3.45 -5.05 -2.51
C GLN A 175 2.30 -5.57 -1.65
N PHE A 176 2.63 -5.99 -0.43
CA PHE A 176 1.66 -6.33 0.61
C PHE A 176 1.52 -5.18 1.60
N ASP A 177 0.32 -4.63 1.75
CA ASP A 177 0.05 -3.50 2.63
C ASP A 177 -0.29 -4.02 4.04
N GLU A 178 0.62 -3.78 4.98
CA GLU A 178 0.51 -4.19 6.39
C GLU A 178 0.53 -3.00 7.38
N PRO A 179 -0.37 -2.02 7.29
CA PRO A 179 -0.51 -1.01 8.33
C PRO A 179 -0.82 -1.61 9.72
N ALA A 180 -1.38 -2.82 9.81
CA ALA A 180 -1.60 -3.52 11.08
C ALA A 180 -0.29 -3.92 11.79
N PHE A 181 0.83 -4.05 11.06
CA PHE A 181 2.14 -4.32 11.68
C PHE A 181 2.58 -3.18 12.60
N ASN A 182 2.06 -1.97 12.38
CA ASN A 182 2.32 -0.79 13.20
C ASN A 182 1.42 -0.74 14.46
N VAL A 183 0.70 -1.82 14.77
CA VAL A 183 -0.25 -1.94 15.88
C VAL A 183 -0.03 -3.19 16.70
N TYR A 184 0.23 -4.33 16.05
CA TYR A 184 0.31 -5.66 16.69
C TYR A 184 1.74 -6.23 16.65
N MET A 185 2.74 -5.47 17.09
CA MET A 185 4.17 -5.79 16.92
C MET A 185 4.57 -7.17 17.48
N ASP A 186 3.99 -7.58 18.62
CA ASP A 186 4.24 -8.91 19.19
C ASP A 186 3.74 -10.02 18.23
N GLU A 187 2.51 -9.87 17.74
CA GLU A 187 1.91 -10.80 16.77
C GLU A 187 2.67 -10.83 15.43
N VAL A 188 3.25 -9.70 15.03
CA VAL A 188 4.10 -9.62 13.82
C VAL A 188 5.28 -10.58 13.94
N ASN A 189 5.97 -10.54 15.08
CA ASN A 189 7.14 -11.37 15.34
C ASN A 189 6.77 -12.85 15.53
N ASP A 190 5.61 -13.14 16.13
CA ASP A 190 5.16 -14.51 16.38
C ASP A 190 4.71 -15.23 15.10
N TRP A 191 3.87 -14.57 14.30
CA TRP A 191 3.23 -15.19 13.13
C TRP A 191 2.99 -14.25 11.94
N GLY A 192 2.94 -12.93 12.12
CA GLY A 192 2.63 -11.98 11.04
C GLY A 192 3.65 -12.04 9.88
N ILE A 193 4.94 -12.10 10.18
CA ILE A 193 5.99 -12.29 9.16
C ILE A 193 5.82 -13.64 8.44
N LYS A 194 5.53 -14.72 9.17
CA LYS A 194 5.33 -16.05 8.57
C LYS A 194 4.12 -16.07 7.62
N ALA A 195 3.04 -15.38 7.97
CA ALA A 195 1.87 -15.24 7.12
C ALA A 195 2.20 -14.42 5.86
N LEU A 196 2.95 -13.33 5.99
CA LEU A 196 3.43 -12.53 4.87
C LEU A 196 4.35 -13.34 3.93
N GLU A 197 5.28 -14.12 4.49
CA GLU A 197 6.13 -15.05 3.74
C GLU A 197 5.30 -16.08 2.98
N ARG A 198 4.23 -16.59 3.59
CA ARG A 198 3.32 -17.53 2.94
C ARG A 198 2.60 -16.89 1.76
N ALA A 199 2.18 -15.63 1.88
CA ALA A 199 1.58 -14.85 0.80
C ALA A 199 2.57 -14.59 -0.35
N ALA A 200 3.85 -14.37 -0.03
CA ALA A 200 4.90 -14.12 -1.02
C ALA A 200 5.53 -15.41 -1.62
N GLN A 201 5.21 -16.58 -1.09
CA GLN A 201 5.92 -17.82 -1.39
C GLN A 201 5.94 -18.18 -2.88
N GLY A 202 7.13 -18.34 -3.45
CA GLY A 202 7.30 -18.75 -4.85
C GLY A 202 7.12 -17.64 -5.88
N LEU A 203 6.93 -16.38 -5.45
CA LEU A 203 7.05 -15.23 -6.34
C LEU A 203 8.51 -15.07 -6.78
N THR A 204 8.70 -14.75 -8.06
CA THR A 204 10.00 -14.42 -8.66
C THR A 204 10.10 -12.94 -9.02
N CYS A 205 8.97 -12.23 -9.09
CA CYS A 205 8.94 -10.77 -9.15
C CYS A 205 9.44 -10.18 -7.83
N THR A 206 9.69 -8.87 -7.84
CA THR A 206 10.07 -8.18 -6.60
C THR A 206 8.88 -8.18 -5.64
N THR A 207 9.13 -8.37 -4.34
CA THR A 207 8.11 -8.24 -3.30
C THR A 207 8.45 -7.10 -2.35
N ALA A 208 7.41 -6.41 -1.89
CA ALA A 208 7.52 -5.32 -0.95
C ALA A 208 6.50 -5.48 0.17
N VAL A 209 6.78 -4.91 1.34
CA VAL A 209 5.80 -4.69 2.39
C VAL A 209 5.68 -3.20 2.67
N HIS A 210 4.45 -2.68 2.73
CA HIS A 210 4.19 -1.28 3.09
C HIS A 210 3.62 -1.20 4.50
N ILE A 211 4.28 -0.41 5.35
CA ILE A 211 3.88 -0.21 6.74
C ILE A 211 3.88 1.28 7.02
N CYS A 212 2.72 1.85 7.35
CA CYS A 212 2.55 3.29 7.51
C CYS A 212 1.75 3.65 8.76
N TYR A 213 1.53 4.95 8.97
CA TYR A 213 0.70 5.49 10.03
C TYR A 213 -0.71 5.85 9.53
N GLY A 214 -1.11 5.28 8.38
CA GLY A 214 -2.46 5.37 7.82
C GLY A 214 -2.68 6.52 6.84
N TYR A 215 -3.87 6.54 6.22
CA TYR A 215 -4.32 7.62 5.35
C TYR A 215 -4.42 8.96 6.08
N GLY A 216 -4.40 10.06 5.33
CA GLY A 216 -4.63 11.44 5.79
C GLY A 216 -6.07 11.74 6.23
N ILE A 217 -6.62 10.94 7.14
CA ILE A 217 -7.95 11.12 7.74
C ILE A 217 -7.83 11.57 9.19
N LYS A 218 -8.85 12.27 9.70
CA LYS A 218 -8.88 12.84 11.06
C LYS A 218 -8.49 11.85 12.16
N ALA A 219 -9.01 10.62 12.08
CA ALA A 219 -8.72 9.57 13.06
C ALA A 219 -7.22 9.23 13.14
N ASN A 220 -6.50 9.25 12.02
CA ASN A 220 -5.07 8.97 12.00
C ASN A 220 -4.24 10.20 12.40
N THR A 221 -4.65 11.41 12.02
CA THR A 221 -3.95 12.63 12.45
C THR A 221 -4.05 12.81 13.96
N ASP A 222 -5.23 12.58 14.55
CA ASP A 222 -5.44 12.66 16.00
C ASP A 222 -4.62 11.60 16.73
N TRP A 223 -4.61 10.37 16.20
CA TRP A 223 -3.77 9.31 16.74
C TRP A 223 -2.27 9.68 16.68
N LYS A 224 -1.79 10.24 15.56
CA LYS A 224 -0.38 10.66 15.39
C LYS A 224 0.07 11.68 16.44
N GLU A 225 -0.83 12.54 16.91
CA GLU A 225 -0.55 13.50 17.99
C GLU A 225 -0.27 12.80 19.34
N THR A 226 -0.87 11.61 19.57
CA THR A 226 -0.67 10.83 20.80
C THR A 226 0.64 10.04 20.85
N LEU A 227 1.35 9.90 19.72
CA LEU A 227 2.53 9.03 19.59
C LEU A 227 3.83 9.64 20.15
N GLY A 228 3.74 10.78 20.83
CA GLY A 228 4.88 11.42 21.48
C GLY A 228 5.85 12.09 20.50
N THR A 229 7.13 12.16 20.89
CA THR A 229 8.21 12.84 20.15
C THR A 229 8.99 11.95 19.20
N GLN A 230 8.91 10.62 19.39
CA GLN A 230 9.54 9.63 18.51
C GLN A 230 8.60 8.45 18.26
N TRP A 231 8.35 8.16 16.99
CA TRP A 231 7.56 7.01 16.56
C TRP A 231 8.49 5.82 16.33
N ARG A 232 8.68 4.99 17.36
CA ARG A 232 9.66 3.88 17.38
C ARG A 232 9.06 2.51 17.09
N GLN A 233 7.82 2.44 16.62
CA GLN A 233 7.12 1.19 16.34
C GLN A 233 7.91 0.25 15.40
N TYR A 234 8.56 0.83 14.39
CA TYR A 234 9.39 0.11 13.43
C TYR A 234 10.57 -0.65 14.06
N GLU A 235 11.11 -0.15 15.18
CA GLU A 235 12.23 -0.78 15.89
C GLU A 235 11.92 -2.22 16.30
N GLN A 236 10.64 -2.51 16.58
CA GLN A 236 10.19 -3.81 17.07
C GLN A 236 9.98 -4.86 15.95
N ILE A 237 9.83 -4.42 14.70
CA ILE A 237 9.44 -5.30 13.58
C ILE A 237 10.49 -5.33 12.46
N PHE A 238 11.33 -4.31 12.32
CA PHE A 238 12.35 -4.25 11.28
C PHE A 238 13.34 -5.43 11.32
N PRO A 239 13.83 -5.91 12.48
CA PRO A 239 14.73 -7.07 12.50
C PRO A 239 14.10 -8.34 11.90
N ALA A 240 12.82 -8.59 12.19
CA ALA A 240 12.11 -9.75 11.65
C ALA A 240 11.82 -9.59 10.15
N ILE A 241 11.48 -8.38 9.69
CA ILE A 241 11.33 -8.08 8.25
C ILE A 241 12.67 -8.23 7.53
N ASP A 242 13.77 -7.73 8.11
CA ASP A 242 15.12 -7.81 7.52
C ASP A 242 15.55 -9.25 7.27
N ALA A 243 15.21 -10.15 8.20
CA ALA A 243 15.47 -11.58 8.10
C ALA A 243 14.55 -12.32 7.10
N SER A 244 13.39 -11.75 6.76
CA SER A 244 12.42 -12.35 5.84
C SER A 244 12.90 -12.34 4.37
N PRO A 245 12.31 -13.14 3.46
CA PRO A 245 12.59 -13.09 2.03
C PRO A 245 12.01 -11.86 1.30
N ILE A 246 11.19 -11.02 1.95
CA ILE A 246 10.66 -9.79 1.34
C ILE A 246 11.83 -8.87 0.96
N GLN A 247 11.84 -8.32 -0.26
CA GLN A 247 13.01 -7.58 -0.74
C GLN A 247 12.95 -6.08 -0.46
N GLN A 248 11.75 -5.49 -0.38
CA GLN A 248 11.59 -4.05 -0.17
C GLN A 248 10.67 -3.71 1.00
N VAL A 249 10.94 -2.60 1.66
CA VAL A 249 10.11 -2.09 2.78
C VAL A 249 9.74 -0.64 2.49
N ALA A 250 8.44 -0.35 2.37
CA ALA A 250 7.90 0.97 2.14
C ALA A 250 7.42 1.60 3.45
N ILE A 251 7.94 2.79 3.77
CA ILE A 251 7.80 3.41 5.09
C ILE A 251 7.44 4.89 4.99
N GLU A 252 6.86 5.41 6.06
CA GLU A 252 6.58 6.82 6.22
C GLU A 252 7.81 7.56 6.79
N CYS A 253 8.25 8.64 6.13
CA CYS A 253 9.41 9.44 6.58
C CYS A 253 9.08 10.93 6.65
N ARG A 254 8.61 11.54 5.55
CA ARG A 254 8.33 12.99 5.45
C ARG A 254 7.32 13.39 6.52
N ASN A 255 7.63 14.45 7.29
CA ASN A 255 6.79 14.97 8.38
C ASN A 255 6.41 13.95 9.47
N SER A 256 7.00 12.76 9.45
CA SER A 256 6.86 11.78 10.52
C SER A 256 7.81 12.12 11.67
N LYS A 257 7.56 11.54 12.84
CA LYS A 257 8.51 11.56 13.96
C LYS A 257 9.28 10.24 14.08
N VAL A 258 9.37 9.48 12.99
CA VAL A 258 10.15 8.24 12.95
C VAL A 258 11.64 8.59 12.99
N PRO A 259 12.42 8.07 13.96
CA PRO A 259 13.87 8.25 13.94
C PRO A 259 14.48 7.52 12.73
N LEU A 260 15.10 8.25 11.81
CA LEU A 260 15.62 7.69 10.55
C LEU A 260 16.83 6.75 10.75
N ASP A 261 17.47 6.78 11.92
CA ASP A 261 18.51 5.82 12.30
C ASP A 261 17.97 4.38 12.42
N LEU A 262 16.66 4.22 12.66
CA LEU A 262 16.00 2.91 12.63
C LEU A 262 16.12 2.22 11.26
N LEU A 263 16.31 2.98 10.18
CA LEU A 263 16.48 2.41 8.83
C LEU A 263 17.76 1.57 8.70
N ALA A 264 18.74 1.79 9.57
CA ALA A 264 19.94 0.96 9.65
C ALA A 264 19.67 -0.48 10.12
N LEU A 265 18.46 -0.77 10.64
CA LEU A 265 18.02 -2.13 10.96
C LEU A 265 17.65 -2.95 9.70
N LEU A 266 17.35 -2.30 8.58
CA LEU A 266 16.96 -2.92 7.31
C LEU A 266 18.16 -3.14 6.38
N LYS A 267 19.19 -3.83 6.89
CA LYS A 267 20.51 -3.99 6.25
C LYS A 267 20.44 -4.70 4.89
N ASN A 268 19.50 -5.62 4.74
CA ASN A 268 19.38 -6.51 3.58
C ASN A 268 18.22 -6.12 2.66
N LYS A 269 17.66 -4.91 2.82
CA LYS A 269 16.46 -4.47 2.10
C LYS A 269 16.72 -3.25 1.23
N ILE A 270 15.86 -3.09 0.24
CA ILE A 270 15.63 -1.83 -0.45
C ILE A 270 14.56 -1.06 0.32
N VAL A 271 14.82 0.19 0.68
CA VAL A 271 13.89 1.04 1.41
C VAL A 271 13.14 1.94 0.41
N GLN A 272 11.81 1.81 0.34
CA GLN A 272 10.96 2.81 -0.29
C GLN A 272 10.65 3.91 0.74
N ALA A 273 11.41 5.00 0.68
CA ALA A 273 11.33 6.10 1.62
C ALA A 273 10.18 7.06 1.26
N GLY A 274 9.23 7.25 2.15
CA GLY A 274 8.14 8.21 1.98
C GLY A 274 8.63 9.66 2.02
N VAL A 275 8.76 10.29 0.86
CA VAL A 275 9.24 11.67 0.70
C VAL A 275 8.11 12.69 0.50
N ILE A 276 6.88 12.20 0.31
CA ILE A 276 5.65 13.01 0.20
C ILE A 276 4.76 12.71 1.40
N ASP A 277 4.29 13.77 2.06
CA ASP A 277 3.29 13.69 3.12
C ASP A 277 1.89 13.72 2.52
N VAL A 278 1.14 12.64 2.71
CA VAL A 278 -0.23 12.49 2.19
C VAL A 278 -1.30 12.82 3.23
N ALA A 279 -0.90 13.29 4.41
CA ALA A 279 -1.79 13.80 5.46
C ALA A 279 -1.88 15.34 5.47
N SER A 280 -1.29 16.00 4.48
CA SER A 280 -1.32 17.45 4.31
C SER A 280 -1.59 17.83 2.85
N ASP A 281 -2.35 18.90 2.65
CA ASP A 281 -2.60 19.51 1.34
C ASP A 281 -1.42 20.36 0.85
N THR A 282 -0.43 20.64 1.70
CA THR A 282 0.78 21.38 1.30
C THR A 282 1.59 20.54 0.31
N VAL A 283 1.78 21.05 -0.90
CA VAL A 283 2.60 20.41 -1.94
C VAL A 283 4.08 20.62 -1.63
N GLU A 284 4.84 19.53 -1.63
CA GLU A 284 6.30 19.56 -1.43
C GLU A 284 7.02 20.24 -2.60
N THR A 285 8.15 20.88 -2.31
CA THR A 285 9.09 21.30 -3.36
C THR A 285 10.03 20.15 -3.77
N ALA A 286 10.73 20.27 -4.90
CA ALA A 286 11.77 19.31 -5.25
C ALA A 286 12.89 19.24 -4.18
N GLU A 287 13.25 20.38 -3.58
CA GLU A 287 14.24 20.45 -2.50
C GLU A 287 13.76 19.76 -1.22
N ASP A 288 12.46 19.81 -0.94
CA ASP A 288 11.87 19.09 0.18
C ASP A 288 12.07 17.58 0.06
N VAL A 289 11.91 17.04 -1.16
CA VAL A 289 12.17 15.64 -1.47
C VAL A 289 13.66 15.33 -1.34
N VAL A 290 14.56 16.16 -1.89
CA VAL A 290 16.01 15.97 -1.78
C VAL A 290 16.45 15.91 -0.31
N LYS A 291 15.94 16.79 0.55
CA LYS A 291 16.28 16.80 1.98
C LYS A 291 15.95 15.48 2.66
N VAL A 292 14.81 14.87 2.33
CA VAL A 292 14.44 13.56 2.90
C VAL A 292 15.35 12.46 2.35
N ILE A 293 15.60 12.43 1.04
CA ILE A 293 16.51 11.44 0.43
C ILE A 293 17.91 11.54 1.03
N ASP A 294 18.46 12.74 1.17
CA ASP A 294 19.77 12.98 1.79
C ASP A 294 19.80 12.47 3.24
N ALA A 295 18.77 12.80 4.03
CA ALA A 295 18.67 12.34 5.42
C ALA A 295 18.60 10.80 5.53
N VAL A 296 17.83 10.13 4.66
CA VAL A 296 17.74 8.66 4.61
C VAL A 296 19.08 8.06 4.14
N SER A 297 19.78 8.71 3.21
CA SER A 297 21.06 8.21 2.66
C SER A 297 22.20 8.13 3.67
N LYS A 298 22.04 8.73 4.85
CA LYS A 298 22.97 8.60 5.98
C LYS A 298 22.90 7.22 6.64
N PHE A 299 21.79 6.48 6.45
CA PHE A 299 21.53 5.20 7.09
C PHE A 299 21.28 4.06 6.09
N VAL A 300 20.91 4.39 4.86
CA VAL A 300 20.63 3.42 3.79
C VAL A 300 21.53 3.71 2.60
N PRO A 301 22.20 2.71 1.99
CA PRO A 301 22.97 2.92 0.76
C PRO A 301 22.13 3.57 -0.33
N LYS A 302 22.67 4.58 -1.04
CA LYS A 302 21.94 5.31 -2.09
C LYS A 302 21.34 4.40 -3.16
N SER A 303 22.01 3.29 -3.49
CA SER A 303 21.53 2.27 -4.43
C SER A 303 20.30 1.50 -3.96
N ASN A 304 20.03 1.52 -2.65
CA ASN A 304 18.95 0.80 -2.00
C ASN A 304 17.80 1.72 -1.57
N ILE A 305 17.77 2.96 -2.06
CA ILE A 305 16.69 3.92 -1.78
C ILE A 305 15.80 4.08 -3.00
N ILE A 306 14.49 3.89 -2.80
CA ILE A 306 13.43 4.24 -3.74
C ILE A 306 12.64 5.39 -3.12
N ALA A 307 12.40 6.47 -3.85
CA ALA A 307 11.58 7.58 -3.37
C ALA A 307 10.09 7.23 -3.56
N THR A 308 9.28 7.39 -2.52
CA THR A 308 7.85 7.10 -2.58
C THR A 308 6.97 8.06 -1.76
N THR A 309 5.66 7.82 -1.71
CA THR A 309 4.71 8.56 -0.86
C THR A 309 4.57 7.86 0.49
N ASN A 310 4.35 8.60 1.58
CA ASN A 310 4.19 8.02 2.92
C ASN A 310 3.05 6.97 3.00
N CYS A 311 1.98 7.16 2.23
CA CYS A 311 0.84 6.26 2.12
C CYS A 311 0.11 6.55 0.79
N GLY A 312 -1.04 5.92 0.54
CA GLY A 312 -1.87 6.17 -0.62
C GLY A 312 -2.58 7.54 -0.59
N MET A 313 -2.93 8.07 -1.76
CA MET A 313 -3.52 9.40 -1.94
C MET A 313 -5.01 9.36 -2.32
N ALA A 314 -5.68 8.20 -2.29
CA ALA A 314 -7.11 8.08 -2.64
C ALA A 314 -8.05 9.13 -2.00
N PRO A 315 -7.94 9.50 -0.71
CA PRO A 315 -8.83 10.48 -0.10
C PRO A 315 -8.42 11.95 -0.38
N MET A 316 -7.35 12.19 -1.14
CA MET A 316 -6.89 13.55 -1.43
C MET A 316 -7.66 14.17 -2.60
N ARG A 317 -7.65 15.50 -2.63
CA ARG A 317 -8.06 16.25 -3.82
C ARG A 317 -7.15 15.92 -4.98
N ARG A 318 -7.75 15.72 -6.17
CA ARG A 318 -7.04 15.26 -7.36
C ARG A 318 -5.90 16.19 -7.75
N GLU A 319 -6.16 17.50 -7.78
CA GLU A 319 -5.19 18.52 -8.14
C GLU A 319 -3.98 18.55 -7.19
N ILE A 320 -4.20 18.24 -5.91
CA ILE A 320 -3.12 18.15 -4.92
C ILE A 320 -2.30 16.87 -5.12
N ALA A 321 -2.96 15.74 -5.37
CA ALA A 321 -2.27 14.48 -5.67
C ALA A 321 -1.42 14.59 -6.94
N GLU A 322 -1.94 15.20 -8.00
CA GLU A 322 -1.19 15.47 -9.24
C GLU A 322 0.04 16.35 -8.95
N ALA A 323 -0.12 17.45 -8.21
CA ALA A 323 1.00 18.33 -7.86
C ALA A 323 2.07 17.63 -7.00
N LYS A 324 1.66 16.76 -6.06
CA LYS A 324 2.56 15.95 -5.24
C LYS A 324 3.32 14.89 -6.04
N LEU A 325 2.70 14.30 -7.06
CA LEU A 325 3.40 13.42 -8.00
C LEU A 325 4.49 14.15 -8.78
N MET A 326 4.18 15.36 -9.28
CA MET A 326 5.17 16.19 -9.96
C MET A 326 6.34 16.54 -9.04
N ALA A 327 6.06 16.89 -7.78
CA ALA A 327 7.08 17.15 -6.77
C ALA A 327 7.97 15.92 -6.50
N LEU A 328 7.38 14.73 -6.39
CA LEU A 328 8.11 13.47 -6.21
C LEU A 328 9.09 13.20 -7.34
N GLY A 329 8.64 13.24 -8.60
CA GLY A 329 9.51 12.96 -9.74
C GLY A 329 10.56 14.04 -9.97
N ALA A 330 10.19 15.32 -9.87
CA ALA A 330 11.14 16.43 -9.97
C ALA A 330 12.19 16.38 -8.84
N GLY A 331 11.76 16.06 -7.62
CA GLY A 331 12.62 15.90 -6.45
C GLY A 331 13.61 14.74 -6.59
N ALA A 332 13.16 13.59 -7.09
CA ALA A 332 14.05 12.46 -7.34
C ALA A 332 15.04 12.71 -8.50
N ALA A 333 14.61 13.43 -9.54
CA ALA A 333 15.51 13.90 -10.59
C ALA A 333 16.60 14.82 -10.02
N LEU A 334 16.22 15.80 -9.19
CA LEU A 334 17.15 16.72 -8.54
C LEU A 334 18.07 15.99 -7.55
N ALA A 335 17.56 14.99 -6.82
CA ALA A 335 18.37 14.19 -5.89
C ALA A 335 19.44 13.40 -6.63
N ARG A 336 19.13 12.86 -7.82
CA ARG A 336 20.13 12.19 -8.68
C ARG A 336 21.24 13.14 -9.13
N GLU A 337 20.92 14.40 -9.42
CA GLU A 337 21.92 15.40 -9.79
C GLU A 337 22.82 15.79 -8.60
N LYS A 338 22.22 16.04 -7.43
CA LYS A 338 22.93 16.57 -6.26
C LYS A 338 23.67 15.53 -5.43
N LEU A 339 23.11 14.33 -5.34
CA LEU A 339 23.59 13.27 -4.45
C LEU A 339 24.14 12.07 -5.23
N GLY A 340 24.04 12.06 -6.55
CA GLY A 340 24.39 10.92 -7.41
C GLY A 340 25.87 10.69 -7.62
#